data_AF-A0A962LY52-F1
#
_entry.id   AF-A0A962LY52-F1
#
_cell.length_a   1.000
_cell.length_b   1.000
_cell.length_c   1.000
_cell.angle_alpha   90.00
_cell.angle_beta   90.00
_cell.angle_gamma   90.00
#
_symmetry.space_group_name_H-M   'P 1'
#
loop_
_entity.id
_entity.type
_entity.pdbx_description
1 polymer ?
#
loop_
_entity_poly.entity_id
_entity_poly.type
_entity_poly.pdbx_seq_one_letter_code
_entity_poly.pdbx_strand_id
1 'polypeptide(L)'
;IAIGFQGGMRDTQHMVNNLLVEVDGDTASSEAYVYAHHVIEQAGEMMELVIGARYLDHFRRDGQGHWKISFRTELLDWARMTPIPERWFEDNREMPKGRRDREDPSYGFVGKR
;
A
#
# COMPACT_ATOMS: atom_id res chain seq x y z
N ILE A 1 11.82 -3.13 -7.56
CA ILE A 1 11.69 -1.92 -8.40
C ILE A 1 10.71 -0.91 -7.76
N ALA A 2 9.57 -1.31 -7.20
CA ALA A 2 8.62 -0.40 -6.54
C ALA A 2 9.12 0.30 -5.25
N ILE A 3 9.90 -0.38 -4.40
CA ILE A 3 10.30 0.16 -3.06
C ILE A 3 11.13 1.46 -3.18
N GLY A 4 11.95 1.62 -4.22
CA GLY A 4 12.75 2.83 -4.43
C GLY A 4 11.93 4.04 -4.85
N PHE A 5 10.84 3.83 -5.59
CA PHE A 5 9.94 4.90 -6.03
C PHE A 5 9.07 5.43 -4.88
N GLN A 6 8.62 4.53 -3.99
CA GLN A 6 7.70 4.91 -2.91
C GLN A 6 8.39 5.56 -1.70
N GLY A 7 9.70 5.39 -1.53
CA GLY A 7 10.43 5.87 -0.35
C GLY A 7 10.39 7.38 -0.12
N GLY A 8 10.13 8.17 -1.17
CA GLY A 8 10.00 9.64 -1.09
C GLY A 8 8.57 10.15 -0.92
N MET A 9 7.57 9.26 -0.85
CA MET A 9 6.16 9.66 -0.81
C MET A 9 5.72 9.99 0.61
N ARG A 10 5.04 11.13 0.78
CA ARG A 10 4.61 11.66 2.08
C ARG A 10 3.64 10.70 2.77
N ASP A 11 2.62 10.26 2.05
CA ASP A 11 1.60 9.32 2.52
C ASP A 11 1.37 8.24 1.46
N THR A 12 1.07 7.01 1.87
CA THR A 12 0.75 5.90 0.97
C THR A 12 -0.33 5.03 1.56
N GLN A 13 -1.25 4.53 0.73
CA GLN A 13 -2.28 3.57 1.10
C GLN A 13 -2.49 2.60 -0.06
N HIS A 14 -2.42 1.31 0.22
CA HIS A 14 -2.62 0.26 -0.79
C HIS A 14 -3.84 -0.58 -0.40
N MET A 15 -4.86 -0.54 -1.24
CA MET A 15 -6.05 -1.38 -1.12
C MET A 15 -5.92 -2.52 -2.11
N VAL A 16 -5.63 -3.72 -1.59
CA VAL A 16 -5.53 -4.96 -2.37
C VAL A 16 -6.87 -5.67 -2.33
N ASN A 17 -7.42 -6.01 -3.49
CA ASN A 17 -8.76 -6.57 -3.63
C ASN A 17 -8.82 -7.60 -4.78
N ASN A 18 -9.94 -8.31 -4.87
CA ASN A 18 -10.27 -9.26 -5.94
C ASN A 18 -9.11 -10.22 -6.27
N LEU A 19 -8.71 -11.01 -5.27
CA LEU A 19 -7.58 -11.92 -5.38
C LEU A 19 -7.97 -13.22 -6.07
N LEU A 20 -7.22 -13.61 -7.10
CA LEU A 20 -7.18 -14.95 -7.67
C LEU A 20 -5.90 -15.63 -7.18
N VAL A 21 -6.01 -16.78 -6.53
CA VAL A 21 -4.87 -17.52 -5.96
C VAL A 21 -4.92 -18.97 -6.41
N GLU A 22 -3.81 -19.48 -6.94
CA GLU A 22 -3.63 -20.88 -7.29
C GLU A 22 -2.53 -21.48 -6.40
N VAL A 23 -2.85 -22.56 -5.69
CA VAL A 23 -1.93 -23.23 -4.77
C VAL A 23 -1.52 -24.57 -5.34
N ASP A 24 -0.22 -24.82 -5.40
CA ASP A 24 0.37 -26.10 -5.79
C ASP A 24 1.41 -26.52 -4.73
N GLY A 25 0.98 -27.41 -3.84
CA GLY A 25 1.77 -27.90 -2.71
C GLY A 25 2.30 -26.78 -1.81
N ASP A 26 3.62 -26.61 -1.82
CA ASP A 26 4.35 -25.60 -1.03
C ASP A 26 4.62 -24.30 -1.80
N THR A 27 4.00 -24.15 -2.97
CA THR A 27 4.07 -22.93 -3.80
C THR A 27 2.69 -22.40 -4.14
N ALA A 28 2.59 -21.11 -4.45
CA ALA A 28 1.37 -20.54 -4.97
C ALA A 28 1.67 -19.36 -5.91
N SER A 29 0.74 -19.05 -6.80
CA SER A 29 0.71 -17.82 -7.59
C SER A 29 -0.56 -17.03 -7.26
N SER A 30 -0.50 -15.71 -7.40
CA SER A 30 -1.72 -14.90 -7.37
C SER A 30 -1.69 -13.72 -8.32
N GLU A 31 -2.89 -13.32 -8.73
CA GLU A 31 -3.18 -12.00 -9.30
C GLU A 31 -4.14 -11.27 -8.34
N ALA A 32 -3.85 -10.01 -8.03
CA ALA A 32 -4.70 -9.19 -7.19
C ALA A 32 -4.79 -7.77 -7.73
N TYR A 33 -5.99 -7.20 -7.76
CA TYR A 33 -6.20 -5.80 -8.10
C TYR A 33 -5.77 -4.89 -6.94
N VAL A 34 -5.20 -3.74 -7.28
CA VAL A 34 -4.64 -2.78 -6.32
C VAL A 34 -5.07 -1.38 -6.68
N TYR A 35 -5.63 -0.68 -5.70
CA TYR A 35 -5.73 0.77 -5.71
C TYR A 35 -4.68 1.34 -4.76
N ALA A 36 -3.69 2.02 -5.31
CA ALA A 36 -2.62 2.62 -4.54
C ALA A 36 -2.76 4.15 -4.56
N HIS A 37 -3.07 4.73 -3.41
CA HIS A 37 -3.11 6.17 -3.20
C HIS A 37 -1.78 6.62 -2.61
N HIS A 38 -1.21 7.65 -3.21
CA HIS A 38 0.03 8.24 -2.76
C HIS A 38 -0.13 9.74 -2.66
N VAL A 39 0.55 10.35 -1.70
CA VAL A 39 0.71 11.79 -1.64
C VAL A 39 2.15 12.13 -1.95
N ILE A 40 2.34 12.87 -3.04
CA ILE A 40 3.66 13.26 -3.57
C ILE A 40 3.74 14.77 -3.73
N GLU A 41 4.96 15.30 -3.68
CA GLU A 41 5.21 16.69 -4.07
C GLU A 41 5.61 16.70 -5.56
N GLN A 42 4.94 17.53 -6.35
CA GLN A 42 5.28 17.74 -7.75
C GLN A 42 5.24 19.24 -8.07
N ALA A 43 6.35 19.77 -8.59
CA ALA A 43 6.47 21.19 -8.93
C ALA A 43 6.12 22.17 -7.78
N GLY A 44 6.34 21.77 -6.53
CA GLY A 44 6.05 22.57 -5.33
C GLY A 44 4.60 22.49 -4.85
N GLU A 45 3.76 21.62 -5.44
CA GLU A 45 2.39 21.37 -5.00
C GLU A 45 2.23 19.92 -4.51
N MET A 46 1.41 19.73 -3.47
CA MET A 46 1.04 18.39 -3.01
C MET A 46 -0.05 17.78 -3.90
N MET A 47 0.22 16.59 -4.43
CA MET A 47 -0.64 15.86 -5.36
C MET A 47 -1.03 14.50 -4.77
N GLU A 48 -2.30 14.14 -4.93
CA GLU A 48 -2.75 12.75 -4.85
C GLU A 48 -2.38 12.06 -6.17
N LEU A 49 -1.60 10.99 -6.10
CA LEU A 49 -1.37 10.05 -7.19
C LEU A 49 -2.13 8.75 -6.87
N VAL A 50 -3.19 8.49 -7.63
CA VAL A 50 -3.93 7.23 -7.59
C VAL A 50 -3.46 6.34 -8.72
N ILE A 51 -3.06 5.12 -8.40
CA ILE A 51 -2.64 4.10 -9.36
C ILE A 51 -3.61 2.92 -9.28
N GLY A 52 -4.21 2.57 -10.42
CA GLY A 52 -4.87 1.30 -10.64
C GLY A 52 -3.87 0.30 -11.18
N ALA A 53 -3.64 -0.78 -10.45
CA ALA A 53 -2.61 -1.76 -10.77
C ALA A 53 -3.04 -3.19 -10.44
N ARG A 54 -2.20 -4.14 -10.81
CA ARG A 54 -2.28 -5.53 -10.39
C ARG A 54 -0.97 -6.01 -9.79
N TYR A 55 -1.05 -6.68 -8.64
CA TYR A 55 0.06 -7.47 -8.12
C TYR A 55 0.02 -8.87 -8.71
N LEU A 56 1.17 -9.29 -9.22
CA LEU A 56 1.42 -10.67 -9.60
C LEU A 56 2.47 -11.23 -8.65
N ASP A 57 2.08 -12.27 -7.91
CA ASP A 57 2.88 -12.82 -6.82
C ASP A 57 3.23 -14.28 -7.03
N HIS A 58 4.41 -14.65 -6.53
CA HIS A 58 4.74 -16.03 -6.21
C HIS A 58 4.98 -16.17 -4.72
N PHE A 59 4.37 -17.20 -4.12
CA PHE A 59 4.52 -17.54 -2.72
C PHE A 59 5.27 -18.86 -2.56
N ARG A 60 5.96 -18.99 -1.43
CA ARG A 60 6.52 -20.25 -0.96
C ARG A 60 6.19 -20.46 0.50
N ARG A 61 5.84 -21.70 0.86
CA ARG A 61 5.70 -22.15 2.24
C ARG A 61 7.08 -22.53 2.77
N ASP A 62 7.47 -21.99 3.91
CA ASP A 62 8.72 -22.39 4.56
C ASP A 62 8.56 -23.71 5.33
N GLY A 63 9.68 -24.26 5.82
CA GLY A 63 9.68 -25.53 6.56
C GLY A 63 8.92 -25.51 7.90
N GLN A 64 8.47 -24.33 8.36
CA GLN A 64 7.61 -24.18 9.55
C GLN A 64 6.13 -24.05 9.16
N GLY A 65 5.82 -24.10 7.86
CA GLY A 65 4.47 -24.03 7.33
C GLY A 65 3.99 -22.61 7.00
N HIS A 66 4.84 -21.58 7.13
CA HIS A 66 4.46 -20.18 6.88
C HIS A 66 4.60 -19.81 5.41
N TRP A 67 3.54 -19.21 4.84
CA TRP A 67 3.59 -18.62 3.50
C TRP A 67 4.36 -17.31 3.50
N LYS A 68 5.22 -17.13 2.49
CA LYS A 68 5.97 -15.88 2.24
C LYS A 68 5.84 -15.49 0.78
N ILE A 69 5.77 -14.18 0.52
CA ILE A 69 5.91 -13.64 -0.83
C ILE A 69 7.37 -13.85 -1.24
N SER A 70 7.61 -14.75 -2.18
CA SER A 70 8.94 -15.03 -2.73
C SER A 70 9.28 -14.11 -3.90
N PHE A 71 8.27 -13.59 -4.58
CA PHE A 71 8.37 -12.60 -5.63
C PHE A 71 7.07 -11.82 -5.74
N ARG A 72 7.18 -10.52 -6.02
CA ARG A 72 6.07 -9.65 -6.40
C ARG A 72 6.51 -8.75 -7.55
N THR A 73 5.70 -8.67 -8.58
CA THR A 73 5.75 -7.58 -9.57
C THR A 73 4.42 -6.84 -9.60
N GLU A 74 4.45 -5.63 -10.14
CA GLU A 74 3.29 -4.76 -10.30
C GLU A 74 3.09 -4.46 -11.79
N LEU A 75 1.85 -4.56 -12.25
CA LEU A 75 1.42 -4.07 -13.56
C LEU A 75 0.55 -2.85 -13.34
N LEU A 76 1.02 -1.68 -13.77
CA LEU A 76 0.25 -0.44 -13.70
C LEU A 76 -0.69 -0.41 -14.90
N ASP A 77 -1.99 -0.43 -14.64
CA ASP A 77 -3.00 -0.40 -15.70
C ASP A 77 -3.39 1.04 -16.04
N TRP A 78 -3.46 1.93 -15.03
CA TRP A 78 -3.69 3.37 -15.21
C TRP A 78 -3.28 4.19 -13.98
N ALA A 79 -3.16 5.51 -14.17
CA ALA A 79 -2.92 6.45 -13.07
C ALA A 79 -3.72 7.74 -13.25
N ARG A 80 -4.05 8.39 -12.12
CA ARG A 80 -4.67 9.72 -12.05
C ARG A 80 -3.91 10.56 -11.04
N MET A 81 -3.73 11.84 -11.36
CA MET A 81 -3.19 12.82 -10.42
C MET A 81 -4.20 13.93 -10.14
N THR A 82 -4.28 14.39 -8.90
CA THR A 82 -5.18 15.47 -8.49
C THR A 82 -4.56 16.28 -7.35
N PRO A 83 -4.64 17.62 -7.36
CA PRO A 83 -4.12 18.44 -6.25
C PRO A 83 -4.80 18.09 -4.91
N ILE A 84 -4.03 18.09 -3.82
CA ILE A 84 -4.53 17.94 -2.46
C ILE A 84 -4.56 19.33 -1.79
N PRO A 85 -5.70 19.76 -1.22
CA PRO A 85 -5.73 20.93 -0.37
C PRO A 85 -4.86 20.69 0.88
N GLU A 86 -3.74 21.39 0.99
CA GLU A 86 -2.78 21.19 2.08
C GLU A 86 -3.38 21.45 3.47
N ARG A 87 -4.34 22.38 3.53
CA ARG A 87 -4.81 22.96 4.79
C ARG A 87 -5.82 22.13 5.57
N TRP A 88 -6.35 21.03 5.02
CA TRP A 88 -7.44 20.32 5.71
C TRP A 88 -7.04 19.87 7.12
N PHE A 89 -5.86 19.26 7.30
CA PHE A 89 -5.38 18.88 8.65
C PHE A 89 -4.89 20.07 9.48
N GLU A 90 -4.50 21.18 8.85
CA GLU A 90 -4.13 22.41 9.57
C GLU A 90 -5.36 23.09 10.18
N ASP A 91 -6.49 23.02 9.49
CA ASP A 91 -7.78 23.56 9.87
C ASP A 91 -8.57 22.62 10.82
N ASN A 92 -8.23 21.32 10.83
CA ASN A 92 -8.90 20.28 11.62
C ASN A 92 -7.89 19.51 12.50
N ARG A 93 -7.13 20.23 13.34
CA ARG A 93 -6.00 19.67 14.12
C ARG A 93 -6.42 18.66 15.19
N GLU A 94 -7.66 18.72 15.62
CA GLU A 94 -8.28 17.82 16.59
C GLU A 94 -8.60 16.44 16.00
N MET A 95 -8.63 16.31 14.67
CA MET A 95 -8.91 15.04 14.03
C MET A 95 -7.74 14.05 14.20
N PRO A 96 -8.00 12.80 14.61
CA PRO A 96 -6.96 11.80 14.71
C PRO A 96 -6.26 11.59 13.36
N LYS A 97 -4.92 11.57 13.38
CA LYS A 97 -4.09 11.34 12.20
C LYS A 97 -3.20 10.12 12.42
N GLY A 98 -3.11 9.28 11.39
CA GLY A 98 -2.19 8.14 11.38
C GLY A 98 -0.72 8.59 11.42
N ARG A 99 0.14 7.72 11.94
CA ARG A 99 1.57 7.95 12.11
C ARG A 99 2.37 6.79 11.51
N ARG A 100 3.59 7.10 11.07
CA ARG A 100 4.52 6.10 10.49
C ARG A 100 5.46 5.49 11.54
N ASP A 101 5.16 5.67 12.82
CA ASP A 101 5.97 5.21 13.94
C ASP A 101 5.13 4.43 14.96
N ARG A 102 5.76 4.04 16.06
CA ARG A 102 5.14 3.21 17.10
C ARG A 102 4.11 3.94 17.98
N GLU A 103 3.96 5.26 17.85
CA GLU A 103 2.90 5.99 18.55
C GLU A 103 1.62 6.13 17.69
N ASP A 104 1.56 5.46 16.53
CA ASP A 104 0.30 5.30 15.81
C ASP A 104 -0.78 4.60 16.67
N PRO A 105 -2.02 5.12 16.72
CA PRO A 105 -3.09 4.55 17.54
C PRO A 105 -3.38 3.07 17.27
N SER A 106 -3.09 2.55 16.07
CA SER A 106 -3.33 1.15 15.72
C SER A 106 -2.56 0.17 16.60
N TYR A 107 -1.36 0.51 17.08
CA TYR A 107 -0.59 -0.34 18.01
C TYR A 107 -1.28 -0.51 19.37
N GLY A 108 -2.10 0.46 19.76
CA GLY A 108 -2.92 0.41 20.97
C GLY A 108 -4.23 -0.36 20.78
N PHE A 109 -4.72 -0.46 19.55
CA PHE A 109 -6.06 -0.97 19.23
C PHE A 109 -6.05 -2.41 18.69
N VAL A 110 -5.19 -2.71 17.72
CA VAL A 110 -5.19 -4.01 17.03
C VAL A 110 -4.57 -5.11 17.91
N GLY A 111 -5.22 -6.27 17.99
CA GLY A 111 -4.68 -7.45 18.67
C GLY A 111 -4.79 -7.44 20.20
N LYS A 112 -5.32 -6.36 20.79
CA LYS A 112 -5.72 -6.34 22.20
C LYS A 112 -7.19 -6.73 22.30
N ARG A 113 -7.48 -7.86 22.94
CA ARG A 113 -8.83 -8.30 23.33
C ARG A 113 -9.00 -8.07 24.83
#